data_AF-A0A0F8YUS0-F1
#
_entry.id   AF-A0A0F8YUS0-F1
#
_cell.length_a   1.000
_cell.length_b   1.000
_cell.length_c   1.000
_cell.angle_alpha   90.00
_cell.angle_beta   90.00
_cell.angle_gamma   90.00
#
_symmetry.space_group_name_H-M   'P 1'
#
loop_
_entity.id
_entity.type
_entity.pdbx_description
1 polymer ?
#
loop_
_entity_poly.entity_id
_entity_poly.type
_entity_poly.pdbx_seq_one_letter_code
_entity_poly.pdbx_strand_id
1 'polypeptide(L)'
;IGLVGAQKLGWRVSVQQICAAIMFASVFEIVLGYTGLIGYIKRLISPIVIAPTIAMIGLALYYLGVPSMAGNWAISLLTLAALILYFQVFSRKSKVFLLFPVLLAIATGWIAALIGTAAEWIAKGNPANRRQA
;
A
#
# COMPACT_ATOMS: atom_id res chain seq x y z
N ILE A 1 0.89 -21.93 0.55
CA ILE A 1 2.34 -21.56 0.42
C ILE A 1 3.30 -22.62 0.94
N GLY A 2 3.01 -23.33 2.05
CA GLY A 2 3.87 -24.42 2.55
C GLY A 2 4.17 -25.51 1.51
N LEU A 3 3.17 -25.93 0.71
CA LEU A 3 3.34 -26.94 -0.35
C LEU A 3 4.18 -26.47 -1.54
N VAL A 4 3.99 -25.23 -2.01
CA VAL A 4 4.78 -24.67 -3.14
C VAL A 4 6.20 -24.26 -2.72
N GLY A 5 6.35 -23.75 -1.50
CA GLY A 5 7.66 -23.46 -0.92
C GLY A 5 8.48 -24.74 -0.71
N ALA A 6 7.86 -25.82 -0.25
CA ALA A 6 8.51 -27.13 -0.11
C ALA A 6 8.98 -27.71 -1.46
N GLN A 7 8.27 -27.41 -2.56
CA GLN A 7 8.61 -27.89 -3.90
C GLN A 7 9.46 -26.91 -4.73
N LYS A 8 9.87 -25.75 -4.18
CA LYS A 8 10.56 -24.66 -4.89
C LYS A 8 9.89 -24.27 -6.23
N LEU A 9 8.58 -24.37 -6.31
CA LEU A 9 7.85 -23.98 -7.52
C LEU A 9 7.92 -22.44 -7.63
N GLY A 10 8.36 -21.94 -8.78
CA GLY A 10 8.72 -20.54 -8.98
C GLY A 10 7.61 -19.53 -8.67
N TRP A 11 7.96 -18.24 -8.57
CA TRP A 11 7.08 -17.16 -8.11
C TRP A 11 5.71 -17.12 -8.79
N ARG A 12 5.65 -17.44 -10.09
CA ARG A 12 4.41 -17.51 -10.87
C ARG A 12 3.38 -18.46 -10.25
N VAL A 13 3.83 -19.63 -9.80
CA VAL A 13 2.96 -20.66 -9.20
C VAL A 13 2.50 -20.21 -7.81
N SER A 14 3.39 -19.61 -7.02
CA SER A 14 3.03 -19.03 -5.71
C SER A 14 1.94 -17.96 -5.83
N VAL A 15 2.10 -17.03 -6.78
CA VAL A 15 1.11 -15.97 -7.03
C VAL A 15 -0.22 -16.59 -7.49
N GLN A 16 -0.20 -17.55 -8.41
CA GLN A 16 -1.41 -18.22 -8.88
C GLN A 16 -2.17 -18.92 -7.75
N GLN A 17 -1.45 -19.59 -6.83
CA GLN A 17 -2.07 -20.23 -5.67
C GLN A 17 -2.68 -19.23 -4.69
N ILE A 18 -2.00 -18.11 -4.44
CA ILE A 18 -2.51 -17.05 -3.56
C ILE A 18 -3.79 -16.46 -4.18
N CYS A 19 -3.78 -16.15 -5.48
CA CYS A 19 -4.95 -15.62 -6.17
C CYS A 19 -6.13 -16.60 -6.13
N ALA A 20 -5.90 -17.90 -6.39
CA ALA A 20 -6.95 -18.92 -6.29
C ALA A 20 -7.51 -19.00 -4.85
N ALA A 21 -6.65 -18.99 -3.85
CA ALA A 21 -7.07 -19.00 -2.45
C ALA A 21 -7.92 -17.77 -2.10
N ILE A 22 -7.53 -16.57 -2.57
CA ILE A 22 -8.31 -15.34 -2.35
C ILE A 22 -9.67 -15.44 -3.05
N MET A 23 -9.74 -15.95 -4.28
CA MET A 23 -11.03 -16.14 -4.98
C MET A 23 -11.99 -17.04 -4.19
N PHE A 24 -11.51 -18.19 -3.70
CA PHE A 24 -12.34 -19.07 -2.88
C PHE A 24 -12.74 -18.44 -1.53
N ALA A 25 -11.81 -17.72 -0.88
CA ALA A 25 -12.09 -16.99 0.35
C ALA A 25 -13.18 -15.93 0.14
N SER A 26 -13.15 -15.19 -0.97
CA SER A 26 -14.17 -14.18 -1.30
C SER A 26 -15.55 -14.80 -1.56
N VAL A 27 -15.63 -15.96 -2.24
CA VAL A 27 -16.92 -16.67 -2.41
C VAL A 27 -17.49 -17.08 -1.05
N PHE A 28 -16.65 -17.61 -0.16
CA PHE A 28 -17.05 -17.96 1.20
C PHE A 28 -17.52 -16.73 2.00
N GLU A 29 -16.80 -15.61 1.91
CA GLU A 29 -17.17 -14.35 2.55
C GLU A 29 -18.52 -13.82 2.04
N ILE A 30 -18.78 -13.90 0.73
CA ILE A 30 -20.07 -13.50 0.13
C ILE A 30 -21.21 -14.36 0.69
N VAL A 31 -21.03 -15.68 0.74
CA VAL A 31 -22.05 -16.60 1.30
C VAL A 31 -22.32 -16.27 2.78
N LEU A 32 -21.28 -16.05 3.58
CA LEU A 32 -21.43 -15.65 4.99
C LEU A 32 -22.04 -14.25 5.16
N GLY A 33 -21.81 -13.35 4.20
CA GLY A 33 -22.42 -12.03 4.15
C GLY A 33 -23.93 -12.12 3.89
N TYR A 34 -24.35 -12.93 2.93
CA TYR A 34 -25.77 -13.13 2.60
C TYR A 34 -26.55 -13.86 3.69
N THR A 35 -25.93 -14.75 4.46
CA THR A 35 -26.60 -15.42 5.59
C THR A 35 -26.82 -14.49 6.79
N GLY A 36 -26.25 -13.27 6.79
CA GLY A 36 -26.40 -12.30 7.87
C GLY A 36 -25.60 -12.64 9.14
N LEU A 37 -24.87 -13.77 9.16
CA LEU A 37 -24.08 -14.23 10.30
C LEU A 37 -23.00 -13.22 10.71
N ILE A 38 -22.40 -12.56 9.71
CA ILE A 38 -21.42 -11.48 9.93
C ILE A 38 -22.00 -10.31 10.73
N GLY A 39 -23.30 -10.02 10.58
CA GLY A 39 -23.98 -8.96 11.34
C GLY A 39 -24.08 -9.30 12.83
N TYR A 40 -24.37 -10.57 13.15
CA TYR A 40 -24.43 -11.05 14.52
C TYR A 40 -23.04 -11.05 15.18
N ILE A 41 -22.02 -11.51 14.46
CA ILE A 41 -20.63 -11.50 14.93
C ILE A 41 -20.12 -10.08 15.16
N LYS A 42 -20.43 -9.13 14.26
CA LYS A 42 -20.09 -7.70 14.45
C LYS A 42 -20.70 -7.09 15.71
N ARG A 43 -21.85 -7.58 16.18
CA ARG A 43 -22.46 -7.13 17.44
C ARG A 43 -21.72 -7.66 18.66
N LEU A 44 -21.06 -8.81 18.54
CA LEU A 44 -20.22 -9.40 19.58
C LEU A 44 -18.83 -8.72 19.64
N ILE A 45 -18.28 -8.35 18.48
CA ILE A 45 -16.98 -7.68 18.41
C ILE A 45 -17.15 -6.19 18.70
N SER A 46 -16.77 -5.81 19.93
CA SER A 46 -16.72 -4.41 20.33
C SER A 46 -15.61 -3.62 19.60
N PRO A 47 -15.82 -2.31 19.33
CA PRO A 47 -14.85 -1.45 18.62
C PRO A 47 -13.47 -1.38 19.29
N ILE A 48 -13.38 -1.67 20.59
CA ILE A 48 -12.12 -1.73 21.35
C ILE A 48 -11.19 -2.86 20.89
N VAL A 49 -11.71 -3.90 20.21
CA VAL A 49 -10.89 -4.97 19.61
C VAL A 49 -10.55 -4.67 18.16
N ILE A 50 -11.48 -4.07 17.41
CA ILE A 50 -11.29 -3.78 15.98
C ILE A 50 -10.17 -2.76 15.76
N ALA A 51 -10.16 -1.68 16.53
CA ALA A 51 -9.17 -0.61 16.42
C ALA A 51 -7.72 -1.12 16.56
N PRO A 52 -7.34 -1.86 17.63
CA PRO A 52 -5.99 -2.39 17.75
C PRO A 52 -5.64 -3.43 16.68
N THR A 53 -6.59 -4.25 16.22
CA THR A 53 -6.32 -5.19 15.12
C THR A 53 -5.99 -4.46 13.82
N ILE A 54 -6.75 -3.43 13.45
CA ILE A 54 -6.48 -2.61 12.26
C ILE A 54 -5.13 -1.89 12.41
N ALA A 55 -4.83 -1.36 13.59
CA ALA A 55 -3.55 -0.73 13.86
C ALA A 55 -2.38 -1.73 13.69
N MET A 56 -2.52 -2.97 14.16
CA MET A 56 -1.51 -4.02 13.95
C MET A 56 -1.32 -4.39 12.48
N ILE A 57 -2.40 -4.44 11.68
CA ILE A 57 -2.29 -4.64 10.23
C ILE A 57 -1.50 -3.47 9.59
N GLY A 58 -1.80 -2.23 9.98
CA GLY A 58 -1.05 -1.05 9.53
C GLY A 58 0.43 -1.10 9.93
N LEU A 59 0.73 -1.48 11.17
CA LEU A 59 2.09 -1.64 11.67
C LEU A 59 2.85 -2.74 10.93
N ALA A 60 2.20 -3.84 10.57
CA ALA A 60 2.80 -4.90 9.76
C ALA A 60 3.22 -4.41 8.37
N LEU A 61 2.40 -3.56 7.73
CA LEU A 61 2.71 -2.97 6.42
C LEU A 61 3.86 -1.96 6.48
N TYR A 62 4.07 -1.29 7.61
CA TYR A 62 5.18 -0.35 7.81
C TYR A 62 6.53 -1.02 7.54
N TYR A 63 6.73 -2.26 8.02
CA TYR A 63 7.96 -3.01 7.81
C TYR A 63 8.27 -3.32 6.34
N LEU A 64 7.25 -3.38 5.48
CA LEU A 64 7.42 -3.62 4.04
C LEU A 64 7.71 -2.32 3.27
N GLY A 65 7.06 -1.22 3.64
CA GLY A 65 7.12 0.03 2.89
C GLY A 65 8.24 0.98 3.31
N VAL A 66 8.49 1.14 4.61
CA VAL A 66 9.38 2.19 5.12
C VAL A 66 10.86 1.94 4.84
N PRO A 67 11.41 0.71 4.93
CA PRO A 67 12.80 0.47 4.56
C PRO A 67 13.09 0.88 3.11
N SER A 68 12.16 0.61 2.19
CA SER A 68 12.25 1.02 0.78
C SER A 68 12.19 2.55 0.63
N MET A 69 11.37 3.21 1.45
CA MET A 69 11.25 4.67 1.51
C MET A 69 12.52 5.33 2.08
N ALA A 70 13.13 4.73 3.09
CA ALA A 70 14.34 5.22 3.76
C ALA A 70 15.57 5.18 2.84
N GLY A 71 15.62 4.26 1.88
CA GLY A 71 16.67 4.22 0.85
C GLY A 71 16.77 5.52 0.03
N ASN A 72 15.69 6.30 -0.07
CA ASN A 72 15.64 7.60 -0.75
C ASN A 72 14.95 8.66 0.09
N TRP A 73 15.46 8.88 1.30
CA TRP A 73 14.83 9.75 2.29
C TRP A 73 14.44 11.15 1.74
N ALA A 74 15.25 11.77 0.88
CA ALA A 74 14.95 13.09 0.31
C ALA A 74 13.71 13.11 -0.59
N ILE A 75 13.61 12.17 -1.56
CA ILE A 75 12.46 12.06 -2.46
C ILE A 75 11.23 11.61 -1.68
N SER A 76 11.42 10.66 -0.77
CA SER A 76 10.38 10.13 0.09
C SER A 76 9.77 11.21 0.99
N LEU A 77 10.60 12.04 1.62
CA LEU A 77 10.12 13.13 2.47
C LEU A 77 9.43 14.22 1.64
N LEU A 78 9.90 14.49 0.41
CA LEU A 78 9.20 15.35 -0.54
C LEU A 78 7.81 14.79 -0.90
N THR A 79 7.69 13.49 -1.19
CA THR A 79 6.39 12.86 -1.46
C THR A 79 5.46 12.91 -0.26
N LEU A 80 5.99 12.70 0.94
CA LEU A 80 5.21 12.79 2.17
C LEU A 80 4.76 14.22 2.44
N ALA A 81 5.63 15.21 2.22
CA ALA A 81 5.27 16.62 2.34
C ALA A 81 4.21 17.02 1.30
N ALA A 82 4.34 16.56 0.05
CA ALA A 82 3.35 16.78 -1.00
C ALA A 82 2.01 16.13 -0.65
N LEU A 83 2.03 14.91 -0.10
CA LEU A 83 0.86 14.22 0.42
C LEU A 83 0.16 15.08 1.48
N ILE A 84 0.89 15.48 2.52
CA ILE A 84 0.35 16.30 3.62
C ILE A 84 -0.19 17.64 3.09
N LEU A 85 0.53 18.29 2.18
CA LEU A 85 0.12 19.56 1.58
C LEU A 85 -1.17 19.42 0.76
N TYR A 86 -1.28 18.37 -0.07
CA TYR A 86 -2.50 18.10 -0.82
C TYR A 86 -3.67 17.71 0.08
N PHE A 87 -3.43 16.93 1.13
CA PHE A 87 -4.44 16.60 2.14
C PHE A 87 -4.92 17.82 2.94
N GLN A 88 -4.03 18.73 3.33
CA GLN A 88 -4.38 19.89 4.17
C GLN A 88 -4.86 21.12 3.38
N VAL A 89 -4.14 21.52 2.32
CA VAL A 89 -4.40 22.78 1.58
C VAL A 89 -5.59 22.65 0.64
N PHE A 90 -5.73 21.53 -0.07
CA PHE A 90 -6.80 21.35 -1.06
C PHE A 90 -8.14 20.92 -0.45
N SER A 91 -8.13 20.38 0.78
CA SER A 91 -9.35 20.06 1.53
C SER A 91 -10.23 21.29 1.82
N ARG A 92 -9.68 22.51 1.76
CA ARG A 92 -10.42 23.76 2.02
C ARG A 92 -10.99 24.41 0.75
N LYS A 93 -10.48 24.09 -0.45
CA LYS A 93 -10.78 24.85 -1.68
C LYS A 93 -11.61 24.10 -2.73
N SER A 94 -11.58 22.76 -2.82
CA SER A 94 -12.48 22.04 -3.74
C SER A 94 -12.69 20.57 -3.33
N LYS A 95 -13.94 20.10 -3.36
CA LYS A 95 -14.33 18.72 -3.01
C LYS A 95 -13.93 17.68 -4.07
N VAL A 96 -13.70 18.10 -5.32
CA VAL A 96 -13.35 17.20 -6.43
C VAL A 96 -11.90 16.71 -6.35
N PHE A 97 -10.97 17.55 -5.85
CA PHE A 97 -9.57 17.17 -5.67
C PHE A 97 -9.29 16.37 -4.38
N LEU A 98 -10.30 16.23 -3.51
CA LEU A 98 -10.25 15.44 -2.27
C LEU A 98 -10.31 13.92 -2.52
N LEU A 99 -10.75 13.50 -3.71
CA LEU A 99 -10.86 12.09 -4.09
C LEU A 99 -9.51 11.47 -4.49
N PHE A 100 -8.53 12.27 -4.90
CA PHE A 100 -7.24 11.79 -5.42
C PHE A 100 -5.95 12.41 -4.79
N PRO A 101 -5.92 12.86 -3.52
CA PRO A 101 -4.73 13.49 -2.93
C PRO A 101 -3.52 12.54 -2.90
N VAL A 102 -3.76 11.24 -2.69
CA VAL A 102 -2.72 10.21 -2.71
C VAL A 102 -2.10 10.06 -4.09
N LEU A 103 -2.92 10.02 -5.14
CA LEU A 103 -2.43 9.87 -6.51
C LEU A 103 -1.61 11.09 -6.96
N LEU A 104 -2.05 12.31 -6.61
CA LEU A 104 -1.31 13.53 -6.91
C LEU A 104 0.05 13.58 -6.21
N ALA A 105 0.11 13.14 -4.95
CA ALA A 105 1.38 13.05 -4.21
C ALA A 105 2.34 12.02 -4.82
N ILE A 106 1.81 10.88 -5.29
CA ILE A 106 2.63 9.88 -5.99
C ILE A 106 3.11 10.45 -7.33
N ALA A 107 2.26 11.16 -8.08
CA ALA A 107 2.63 11.80 -9.34
C ALA A 107 3.72 12.86 -9.16
N THR A 108 3.62 13.73 -8.15
CA THR A 108 4.68 14.69 -7.85
C THR A 108 5.97 14.03 -7.40
N GLY A 109 5.89 12.95 -6.63
CA GLY A 109 7.05 12.10 -6.31
C GLY A 109 7.74 11.54 -7.53
N TRP A 110 6.95 11.04 -8.47
CA TRP A 110 7.42 10.47 -9.72
C TRP A 110 8.12 11.51 -10.58
N ILE A 111 7.60 12.74 -10.63
CA ILE A 111 8.19 13.91 -11.31
C ILE A 111 9.47 14.36 -10.60
N ALA A 112 9.46 14.46 -9.27
CA ALA A 112 10.64 14.83 -8.49
C ALA A 112 11.78 13.80 -8.66
N ALA A 113 11.45 12.51 -8.71
CA ALA A 113 12.41 11.45 -8.99
C ALA A 113 12.99 11.55 -10.41
N LEU A 114 12.18 11.92 -11.41
CA LEU A 114 12.66 12.18 -12.78
C LEU A 114 13.64 13.35 -12.84
N ILE A 115 13.31 14.46 -12.17
CA ILE A 115 14.17 15.66 -12.14
C ILE A 115 15.48 15.36 -11.41
N GLY A 116 15.41 14.66 -10.26
CA GLY A 116 16.60 14.23 -9.52
C GLY A 116 17.49 13.24 -10.30
N THR A 117 16.91 12.42 -11.16
CA THR A 117 17.66 11.53 -12.07
C THR A 117 18.30 12.29 -13.23
N ALA A 118 17.67 13.38 -13.70
CA ALA A 118 18.19 14.21 -14.80
C ALA A 118 19.26 15.23 -14.37
N ALA A 119 19.22 15.69 -13.11
CA ALA A 119 20.15 16.67 -12.56
C ALA A 119 21.47 16.07 -12.01
N GLU A 120 21.72 14.77 -12.18
CA GLU A 120 22.87 14.00 -11.65
C GLU A 120 23.13 14.12 -10.13
N TRP A 121 22.20 14.68 -9.36
CA TRP A 121 22.29 14.75 -7.89
C TRP A 121 22.20 13.37 -7.22
N ILE A 122 21.72 12.36 -7.96
CA ILE A 122 21.52 10.99 -7.46
C ILE A 122 22.62 10.07 -8.01
N ALA A 123 23.47 9.56 -7.12
CA ALA A 123 24.53 8.61 -7.46
C ALA A 123 23.99 7.36 -8.17
N LYS A 124 24.74 6.87 -9.16
CA LYS A 124 24.43 5.80 -10.12
C LYS A 124 24.09 4.41 -9.55
N GLY A 125 23.91 4.24 -8.24
CA GLY A 125 23.54 2.97 -7.59
C GLY A 125 22.28 3.06 -6.72
N ASN A 126 21.54 4.14 -6.81
CA ASN A 126 20.39 4.41 -5.95
C ASN A 126 19.09 3.83 -6.55
N PRO A 127 18.27 3.05 -5.81
CA PRO A 127 17.02 2.43 -6.29
C PRO A 127 15.95 3.37 -6.86
N ALA A 128 16.12 4.69 -6.77
CA ALA A 128 15.29 5.69 -7.45
C ALA A 128 15.68 5.93 -8.93
N ASN A 129 16.81 5.41 -9.38
CA ASN A 129 17.30 5.61 -10.74
C ASN A 129 16.57 4.70 -11.73
N ARG A 130 15.63 5.28 -12.49
CA ARG A 130 14.88 4.56 -13.53
C ARG A 130 15.70 4.08 -14.72
N ARG A 131 16.99 4.45 -14.83
CA ARG A 131 17.90 3.88 -15.84
C ARG A 131 18.41 2.47 -15.50
N GLN A 132 18.06 1.94 -14.32
CA GLN A 132 18.43 0.58 -13.88
C GLN A 132 17.22 -0.38 -13.75
N ALA A 133 16.04 0.06 -14.18
CA ALA A 133 14.84 -0.78 -14.25
C ALA A 133 14.68 -1.41 -15.64
#